data_AF-A0A2V3UMY6-F1
#
_entry.id   AF-A0A2V3UMY6-F1
#
_cell.length_a   1.000
_cell.length_b   1.000
_cell.length_c   1.000
_cell.angle_alpha   90.00
_cell.angle_beta   90.00
_cell.angle_gamma   90.00
#
_symmetry.space_group_name_H-M   'P 1'
#
loop_
_entity.id
_entity.type
_entity.pdbx_description
1 polymer ?
#
loop_
_entity_poly.entity_id
_entity_poly.type
_entity_poly.pdbx_seq_one_letter_code
_entity_poly.pdbx_strand_id
1 'polypeptide(L)'
;MTDPATIDPATTGTGKRAPHETLDAQLIRYWEREAARFEALAQRARFGWLGRGYARRAQRARDMAERARAKEVARGRLPATGPAAARATASAAAREGDSPG
;
A
#
# COMPACT_ATOMS: atom_id res chain seq x y z
N MET A 1 31.86 13.17 -53.83
CA MET A 1 30.41 13.37 -53.69
C MET A 1 29.97 12.47 -52.56
N THR A 2 30.01 13.02 -51.35
CA THR A 2 29.90 12.28 -50.09
C THR A 2 28.44 12.23 -49.69
N ASP A 3 27.85 11.05 -49.62
CA ASP A 3 26.58 10.84 -48.93
C ASP A 3 26.81 10.96 -47.41
N PRO A 4 26.17 11.90 -46.69
CA PRO A 4 26.11 11.80 -45.24
C PRO A 4 25.01 10.79 -44.88
N ALA A 5 25.45 9.66 -44.31
CA ALA A 5 24.56 8.73 -43.63
C ALA A 5 23.66 9.50 -42.65
N THR A 6 22.36 9.47 -42.92
CA THR A 6 21.29 9.90 -42.03
C THR A 6 21.44 9.15 -40.71
N ILE A 7 21.96 9.84 -39.68
CA ILE A 7 21.80 9.39 -38.31
C ILE A 7 20.36 9.75 -37.94
N ASP A 8 19.47 8.76 -38.00
CA ASP A 8 18.16 8.85 -37.37
C ASP A 8 18.39 9.05 -35.86
N PRO A 9 17.95 10.15 -35.23
CA PRO A 9 17.94 10.27 -33.78
C PRO A 9 16.77 9.47 -33.22
N ALA A 10 16.80 8.14 -33.44
CA ALA A 10 15.84 7.23 -32.88
C ALA A 10 16.03 7.19 -31.36
N THR A 11 14.99 7.68 -30.68
CA THR A 11 14.58 7.24 -29.34
C THR A 11 15.42 7.80 -28.19
N THR A 12 15.26 9.10 -27.94
CA THR A 12 15.25 9.58 -26.55
C THR A 12 13.97 9.06 -25.88
N GLY A 13 13.95 7.77 -25.60
CA GLY A 13 12.92 7.15 -24.78
C GLY A 13 12.99 7.80 -23.42
N THR A 14 12.00 8.65 -23.14
CA THR A 14 11.81 9.32 -21.87
C THR A 14 11.64 8.26 -20.79
N GLY A 15 12.75 7.83 -20.18
CA GLY A 15 12.76 6.98 -19.02
C GLY A 15 12.18 7.78 -17.86
N LYS A 16 10.84 7.78 -17.75
CA LYS A 16 10.10 8.35 -16.64
C LYS A 16 10.63 7.63 -15.39
N ARG A 17 11.61 8.22 -14.70
CA ARG A 17 12.18 7.63 -13.47
C ARG A 17 11.00 7.27 -12.59
N ALA A 18 10.96 6.01 -12.13
CA ALA A 18 9.92 5.56 -11.22
C ALA A 18 9.79 6.61 -10.11
N PRO A 19 8.57 7.10 -9.82
CA PRO A 19 8.39 8.13 -8.80
C PRO A 19 9.11 7.70 -7.54
N HIS A 20 9.95 8.59 -6.99
CA HIS A 20 10.63 8.31 -5.73
C HIS A 20 9.59 7.85 -4.71
N GLU A 21 9.85 6.71 -4.10
CA GLU A 21 8.92 6.11 -3.18
C GLU A 21 8.70 7.04 -1.98
N THR A 22 7.45 7.27 -1.61
CA THR A 22 7.10 8.09 -0.46
C THR A 22 7.59 7.45 0.83
N LEU A 23 7.87 8.29 1.83
CA LEU A 23 8.15 7.80 3.18
C LEU A 23 7.01 6.93 3.71
N ASP A 24 5.76 7.31 3.44
CA ASP A 24 4.60 6.52 3.88
C ASP A 24 4.53 5.17 3.15
N ALA A 25 4.86 5.07 1.85
CA ALA A 25 4.98 3.78 1.15
C ALA A 25 6.07 2.88 1.75
N GLN A 26 7.21 3.46 2.14
CA GLN A 26 8.26 2.71 2.84
C GLN A 26 7.78 2.23 4.22
N LEU A 27 7.05 3.08 4.94
CA LEU A 27 6.46 2.73 6.25
C LEU A 27 5.42 1.61 6.13
N ILE A 28 4.59 1.59 5.08
CA ILE A 28 3.63 0.50 4.85
C ILE A 28 4.38 -0.84 4.80
N ARG A 29 5.39 -0.97 3.94
CA ARG A 29 6.13 -2.23 3.79
C ARG A 29 6.91 -2.61 5.03
N TYR A 30 7.47 -1.62 5.74
CA TYR A 30 8.16 -1.86 7.00
C TYR A 30 7.20 -2.45 8.04
N TRP A 31 6.05 -1.81 8.24
CA TRP A 31 5.07 -2.24 9.23
C TRP A 31 4.38 -3.55 8.86
N GLU A 32 4.13 -3.82 7.58
CA GLU A 32 3.63 -5.12 7.11
C GLU A 32 4.63 -6.25 7.40
N ARG A 33 5.92 -6.02 7.15
CA ARG A 33 6.99 -6.98 7.46
C ARG A 33 7.08 -7.23 8.96
N GLU A 34 7.03 -6.17 9.77
CA GLU A 34 7.06 -6.32 11.23
C GLU A 34 5.81 -7.02 11.76
N ALA A 35 4.63 -6.78 11.17
CA ALA A 35 3.41 -7.49 11.53
C ALA A 35 3.57 -9.00 11.28
N ALA A 36 4.07 -9.39 10.10
CA ALA A 36 4.35 -10.79 9.77
C ALA A 36 5.41 -11.40 10.71
N ARG A 37 6.45 -10.63 11.07
CA ARG A 37 7.48 -11.07 12.02
C ARG A 37 6.91 -11.34 13.41
N PHE A 38 6.10 -10.43 13.94
CA PHE A 38 5.46 -10.63 15.24
C PHE A 38 4.44 -11.76 15.23
N GLU A 39 3.72 -11.96 14.13
CA GLU A 39 2.82 -13.09 13.94
C GLU A 39 3.58 -14.42 14.01
N ALA A 40 4.70 -14.54 13.29
CA ALA A 40 5.55 -15.72 13.36
C ALA A 40 6.13 -15.96 14.77
N LEU A 41 6.49 -14.90 15.50
CA LEU A 41 6.94 -15.01 16.91
C LEU A 41 5.81 -15.44 17.84
N ALA A 42 4.58 -14.95 17.62
CA ALA A 42 3.43 -15.34 18.41
C ALA A 42 3.13 -16.84 18.26
N GLN A 43 3.19 -17.36 17.03
CA GLN A 43 2.97 -18.78 16.72
C GLN A 43 4.05 -19.69 17.33
N ARG A 44 5.29 -19.21 17.44
CA ARG A 44 6.43 -19.97 18.01
C ARG A 44 6.57 -19.81 19.52
N ALA A 45 5.75 -18.97 20.15
CA ALA A 45 5.87 -18.69 21.57
C ALA A 45 5.48 -19.92 22.41
N ARG A 46 6.40 -20.35 23.30
CA ARG A 46 6.17 -21.48 24.22
C ARG A 46 5.19 -21.15 25.35
N PHE A 47 5.00 -19.86 25.65
CA PHE A 47 4.13 -19.40 26.71
C PHE A 47 3.00 -18.53 26.14
N GLY A 48 1.76 -18.87 26.48
CA GLY A 48 0.59 -18.17 25.93
C GLY A 48 0.51 -16.68 26.28
N TRP A 49 1.09 -16.23 27.40
CA TRP A 49 1.15 -14.79 27.73
C TRP A 49 2.14 -14.04 26.84
N LEU A 50 3.24 -14.68 26.45
CA LEU A 50 4.25 -14.13 25.54
C LEU A 50 3.70 -14.08 24.11
N GLY A 51 3.03 -15.16 23.67
CA GLY A 51 2.33 -15.21 22.38
C GLY A 51 1.29 -14.09 22.26
N ARG A 52 0.47 -13.88 23.30
CA ARG A 52 -0.47 -12.74 23.37
C ARG A 52 0.24 -11.38 23.28
N GLY A 53 1.42 -11.25 23.86
CA GLY A 53 2.25 -10.04 23.76
C GLY A 53 2.67 -9.74 22.32
N TYR A 54 3.15 -10.75 21.58
CA TYR A 54 3.52 -10.61 20.18
C TYR A 54 2.31 -10.37 19.28
N ALA A 55 1.18 -11.06 19.49
CA ALA A 55 -0.04 -10.83 18.74
C ALA A 55 -0.53 -9.37 18.84
N ARG A 56 -0.46 -8.76 20.05
CA ARG A 56 -0.76 -7.33 20.22
C ARG A 56 0.20 -6.43 19.44
N ARG A 57 1.48 -6.78 19.34
CA ARG A 57 2.46 -6.02 18.54
C ARG A 57 2.23 -6.18 17.05
N ALA A 58 1.87 -7.39 16.59
CA ALA A 58 1.48 -7.64 15.21
C ALA A 58 0.29 -6.76 14.82
N GLN A 59 -0.74 -6.68 15.68
CA GLN A 59 -1.89 -5.82 15.43
C GLN A 59 -1.50 -4.34 15.35
N ARG A 60 -0.70 -3.83 16.30
CA ARG A 60 -0.23 -2.44 16.25
C ARG A 60 0.56 -2.13 14.98
N ALA A 61 1.37 -3.07 14.50
CA ALA A 61 2.09 -2.91 13.25
C ALA A 61 1.12 -2.80 12.06
N ARG A 62 0.07 -3.65 12.01
CA ARG A 62 -1.00 -3.53 10.99
C ARG A 62 -1.69 -2.17 11.05
N ASP A 63 -2.06 -1.71 12.25
CA ASP A 63 -2.72 -0.39 12.42
C ASP A 63 -1.83 0.76 11.91
N MET A 64 -0.51 0.67 12.13
CA MET A 64 0.45 1.67 11.63
C MET A 64 0.60 1.62 10.11
N ALA A 65 0.62 0.43 9.50
CA ALA A 65 0.59 0.27 8.06
C ALA A 65 -0.69 0.85 7.45
N GLU A 66 -1.86 0.63 8.08
CA GLU A 66 -3.13 1.20 7.63
C GLU A 66 -3.15 2.72 7.72
N ARG A 67 -2.61 3.32 8.79
CA ARG A 67 -2.47 4.78 8.90
C ARG A 67 -1.60 5.35 7.78
N ALA A 68 -0.49 4.70 7.45
CA ALA A 68 0.37 5.11 6.34
C ALA A 68 -0.34 4.95 4.99
N ARG A 69 -1.09 3.85 4.78
CA ARG A 69 -1.97 3.68 3.60
C ARG A 69 -2.99 4.79 3.48
N ALA A 70 -3.68 5.15 4.57
CA ALA A 70 -4.70 6.20 4.55
C ALA A 70 -4.11 7.55 4.10
N LYS A 71 -2.87 7.85 4.50
CA LYS A 71 -2.15 9.05 4.03
C LYS A 71 -1.83 8.98 2.54
N GLU A 72 -1.38 7.83 2.03
CA GLU A 72 -1.09 7.67 0.61
C GLU A 72 -2.36 7.73 -0.25
N VAL A 73 -3.48 7.21 0.23
CA VAL A 73 -4.80 7.34 -0.41
C VAL A 73 -5.25 8.81 -0.44
N ALA A 74 -5.12 9.53 0.68
CA ALA A 74 -5.46 10.96 0.73
C ALA A 74 -4.61 11.82 -0.21
N ARG A 75 -3.37 11.37 -0.52
CA ARG A 75 -2.49 11.99 -1.53
C ARG A 75 -2.74 11.50 -2.96
N GLY A 76 -3.70 10.60 -3.18
CA GLY A 76 -4.00 10.02 -4.50
C GLY A 76 -2.90 9.08 -5.04
N ARG A 77 -2.03 8.54 -4.17
CA ARG A 77 -0.88 7.70 -4.55
C ARG A 77 -1.12 6.20 -4.38
N LEU A 78 -2.12 5.83 -3.61
CA LEU A 78 -2.61 4.45 -3.50
C LEU A 78 -4.09 4.43 -3.82
N PRO A 79 -4.61 3.42 -4.54
CA PRO A 79 -6.04 3.16 -4.53
C PRO A 79 -6.50 3.01 -3.08
N ALA A 80 -7.71 3.48 -2.79
CA ALA A 80 -8.38 3.10 -1.55
C ALA A 80 -8.56 1.57 -1.62
N THR A 81 -7.61 0.84 -1.03
CA THR A 81 -7.68 -0.58 -0.76
C THR A 81 -7.44 -0.70 0.73
N GLY A 82 -8.55 -0.86 1.45
CA GLY A 82 -8.62 -0.85 2.91
C GLY A 82 -10.07 -0.70 3.36
N PRO A 83 -10.37 -0.75 4.66
CA PRO A 83 -11.74 -0.62 5.17
C PRO A 83 -12.42 0.70 4.75
N ALA A 84 -11.65 1.73 4.40
CA ALA A 84 -12.16 2.96 3.80
C ALA A 84 -12.77 2.74 2.40
N ALA A 85 -12.19 1.84 1.59
CA ALA A 85 -12.72 1.41 0.31
C ALA A 85 -13.99 0.58 0.48
N ALA A 86 -13.99 -0.35 1.46
CA ALA A 86 -15.16 -1.14 1.82
C ALA A 86 -16.31 -0.26 2.34
N ARG A 87 -16.01 0.82 3.07
CA ARG A 87 -17.00 1.84 3.46
C ARG A 87 -17.47 2.68 2.27
N ALA A 88 -16.58 3.04 1.36
CA ALA A 88 -16.94 3.79 0.15
C ALA A 88 -17.85 2.96 -0.77
N THR A 89 -17.53 1.68 -1.00
CA THR A 89 -18.38 0.74 -1.75
C THR A 89 -19.68 0.43 -1.03
N ALA A 90 -19.68 0.27 0.30
CA ALA A 90 -20.92 0.14 1.07
C ALA A 90 -21.80 1.42 0.98
N SER A 91 -21.20 2.61 0.96
CA SER A 91 -21.94 3.87 0.78
C SER A 91 -22.41 4.09 -0.67
N ALA A 92 -21.74 3.50 -1.66
CA ALA A 92 -22.17 3.51 -3.05
C ALA A 92 -23.36 2.57 -3.24
N ALA A 93 -23.30 1.34 -2.70
CA ALA A 93 -24.40 0.38 -2.70
C ALA A 93 -25.65 0.91 -1.96
N ALA A 94 -25.47 1.70 -0.88
CA ALA A 94 -26.58 2.33 -0.17
C ALA A 94 -27.29 3.43 -0.98
N ARG A 95 -26.59 4.10 -1.91
CA ARG A 95 -27.17 5.13 -2.78
C ARG A 95 -27.91 4.53 -3.98
N GLU A 96 -27.58 3.31 -4.37
CA GLU A 96 -28.18 2.62 -5.51
C GLU A 96 -29.52 1.93 -5.15
N GLY A 97 -29.84 1.82 -3.86
CA GLY A 97 -31.14 1.31 -3.38
C GLY A 97 -32.23 2.37 -3.17
N ASP A 98 -31.92 3.67 -3.31
CA ASP A 98 -32.87 4.77 -3.10
C ASP A 98 -33.27 5.38 -4.45
N SER A 99 -34.04 4.61 -5.22
CA SER A 99 -34.76 5.11 -6.40
C SER A 99 -36.24 4.81 -6.21
N PRO A 100 -37.06 5.77 -5.74
CA PRO A 100 -38.50 5.59 -5.74
C PRO A 100 -39.00 5.82 -7.17
N GLY A 101 -39.76 4.86 -7.68
CA GLY A 101 -40.50 4.98 -8.94
C GLY A 101 -41.69 5.94 -8.83
#